data_AF-A0A225V1C9-F1
#
_entry.id   AF-A0A225V1C9-F1
#
_cell.length_a   1.000
_cell.length_b   1.000
_cell.length_c   1.000
_cell.angle_alpha   90.00
_cell.angle_beta   90.00
_cell.angle_gamma   90.00
#
_symmetry.space_group_name_H-M   'P 1'
#
loop_
_entity.id
_entity.type
_entity.pdbx_description
1 polymer ?
#
loop_
_entity_poly.entity_id
_entity_poly.type
_entity_poly.pdbx_seq_one_letter_code
_entity_poly.pdbx_strand_id
1 'polypeptide(L)'
;MGITATSTSTPIINFSDYYRKRAASVELPEPTAWLEFLQLELRAVTCANIMGTGSKVQYQVVASYTPPLSKEGAIVWSITKPFDAYRRFRKQLLRKLQRGHVCPAECKWLYTVIKNHFPKPNLLPINTSRVVETRCQALARLLQTLQASLVNRGNQGCKVLVHSVCQEFTSFIFGENPKIPEMAMALSGCSSDQSTRDSSASFASGSDDDDYYEGISSGDSFGRTGRGYCKSESGQ
;
A
#
# COMPACT_ATOMS: atom_id res chain seq x y z
N MET A 1 -30.51 66.11 7.53
CA MET A 1 -30.45 64.87 6.72
C MET A 1 -29.13 64.18 7.06
N GLY A 2 -29.17 63.10 7.83
CA GLY A 2 -27.99 62.30 8.19
C GLY A 2 -28.00 60.99 7.41
N ILE A 3 -26.94 60.70 6.68
CA ILE A 3 -26.73 59.44 5.96
C ILE A 3 -25.88 58.52 6.83
N THR A 4 -26.50 57.46 7.34
CA THR A 4 -25.85 56.35 8.03
C THR A 4 -25.23 55.41 7.00
N ALA A 5 -23.91 55.25 7.03
CA ALA A 5 -23.19 54.26 6.26
C ALA A 5 -23.17 52.92 7.02
N THR A 6 -23.87 51.92 6.52
CA THR A 6 -23.81 50.53 6.99
C THR A 6 -22.58 49.84 6.41
N SER A 7 -21.60 49.57 7.27
CA SER A 7 -20.40 48.80 6.91
C SER A 7 -20.73 47.30 6.96
N THR A 8 -20.91 46.67 5.80
CA THR A 8 -21.10 45.21 5.69
C THR A 8 -19.76 44.50 5.84
N SER A 9 -19.55 43.91 7.03
CA SER A 9 -18.40 43.07 7.35
C SER A 9 -18.55 41.70 6.66
N THR A 10 -17.74 41.41 5.66
CA THR A 10 -17.64 40.07 5.09
C THR A 10 -16.73 39.21 5.98
N PRO A 11 -17.16 38.00 6.40
CA PRO A 11 -16.34 37.15 7.24
C PRO A 11 -15.12 36.62 6.45
N ILE A 12 -13.95 36.70 7.07
CA ILE A 12 -12.72 36.09 6.58
C ILE A 12 -12.90 34.57 6.64
N ILE A 13 -13.20 33.96 5.49
CA ILE A 13 -13.28 32.50 5.37
C ILE A 13 -11.86 31.96 5.58
N ASN A 14 -11.64 31.30 6.71
CA ASN A 14 -10.36 30.65 7.00
C ASN A 14 -10.20 29.41 6.13
N PHE A 15 -9.66 29.60 4.92
CA PHE A 15 -9.46 28.55 3.92
C PHE A 15 -8.69 27.35 4.48
N SER A 16 -7.73 27.56 5.41
CA SER A 16 -6.93 26.50 6.04
C SER A 16 -7.77 25.43 6.73
N ASP A 17 -8.75 25.85 7.56
CA ASP A 17 -9.57 24.89 8.32
C ASP A 17 -10.58 24.17 7.43
N TYR A 18 -11.03 24.83 6.37
CA TYR A 18 -11.94 24.24 5.39
C TYR A 18 -11.28 23.13 4.58
N TYR A 19 -10.03 23.34 4.13
CA TYR A 19 -9.25 22.27 3.48
C TYR A 19 -8.90 21.13 4.45
N ARG A 20 -8.59 21.46 5.72
CA ARG A 20 -8.27 20.46 6.74
C ARG A 20 -9.47 19.57 7.09
N LYS A 21 -10.68 20.16 7.17
CA LYS A 21 -11.94 19.42 7.42
C LYS A 21 -12.32 18.51 6.25
N ARG A 22 -12.17 18.96 4.99
CA ARG A 22 -12.41 18.11 3.82
C ARG A 22 -11.43 16.96 3.69
N ALA A 23 -10.18 17.14 4.12
CA ALA A 23 -9.20 16.06 4.13
C ALA A 23 -9.55 14.97 5.15
N ALA A 24 -10.20 15.31 6.27
CA ALA A 24 -10.59 14.33 7.30
C ALA A 24 -11.72 13.37 6.85
N SER A 25 -12.57 13.80 5.92
CA SER A 25 -13.67 12.98 5.37
C SER A 25 -13.25 12.10 4.19
N VAL A 26 -11.99 12.17 3.74
CA VAL A 26 -11.50 11.28 2.68
C VAL A 26 -11.20 9.92 3.30
N GLU A 27 -11.97 8.91 2.89
CA GLU A 27 -11.63 7.52 3.17
C GLU A 27 -10.27 7.20 2.55
N LEU A 28 -9.42 6.53 3.31
CA LEU A 28 -8.12 6.12 2.81
C LEU A 28 -8.33 5.07 1.71
N PRO A 29 -7.65 5.19 0.56
CA PRO A 29 -7.61 4.13 -0.43
C PRO A 29 -7.18 2.80 0.22
N GLU A 30 -7.79 1.70 -0.23
CA GLU A 30 -7.51 0.34 0.25
C GLU A 30 -6.00 0.04 0.44
N PRO A 31 -5.08 0.42 -0.48
CA PRO A 31 -3.65 0.15 -0.31
C PRO A 31 -3.02 0.82 0.92
N THR A 32 -3.63 1.89 1.43
CA THR A 32 -3.12 2.71 2.54
C THR A 32 -3.99 2.64 3.80
N ALA A 33 -5.25 2.21 3.70
CA ALA A 33 -6.19 2.18 4.82
C ALA A 33 -5.71 1.28 5.96
N TRP A 34 -5.27 0.06 5.64
CA TRP A 34 -4.75 -0.89 6.64
C TRP A 34 -3.50 -0.38 7.36
N LEU A 35 -2.72 0.53 6.76
CA LEU A 35 -1.55 1.13 7.38
C LEU A 35 -1.92 2.03 8.57
N GLU A 36 -3.14 2.54 8.66
CA GLU A 36 -3.60 3.36 9.81
C GLU A 36 -3.62 2.53 11.11
N PHE A 37 -3.85 1.22 10.99
CA PHE A 37 -3.92 0.28 12.11
C PHE A 37 -2.68 -0.60 12.26
N LEU A 38 -1.63 -0.31 11.49
CA LEU A 38 -0.35 -0.98 11.58
C LEU A 38 0.49 -0.33 12.70
N GLN A 39 1.05 -1.14 13.58
CA GLN A 39 2.03 -0.69 14.57
C GLN A 39 3.38 -1.30 14.24
N LEU A 40 4.42 -0.47 14.25
CA LEU A 40 5.79 -0.86 13.92
C LEU A 40 6.70 -0.60 15.10
N GLU A 41 7.37 -1.67 15.54
CA GLU A 41 8.44 -1.63 16.51
C GLU A 41 9.73 -2.11 15.85
N LEU A 42 10.87 -1.47 16.15
CA LEU A 42 12.16 -1.89 15.63
C LEU A 42 13.11 -2.25 16.77
N ARG A 43 13.74 -3.42 16.67
CA ARG A 43 14.72 -3.92 17.64
C ARG A 43 16.02 -4.28 16.94
N ALA A 44 17.14 -4.05 17.60
CA ALA A 44 18.42 -4.57 17.15
C ALA A 44 18.61 -5.99 17.68
N VAL A 45 18.95 -6.92 16.80
CA VAL A 45 19.23 -8.31 17.15
C VAL A 45 20.63 -8.67 16.72
N THR A 46 21.34 -9.40 17.58
CA THR A 46 22.70 -9.85 17.32
C THR A 46 22.64 -11.34 17.01
N CYS A 47 22.92 -11.71 15.77
CA CYS A 47 22.92 -13.10 15.35
C CYS A 47 24.33 -13.67 15.52
N ALA A 48 24.46 -14.73 16.31
CA ALA A 48 25.68 -15.53 16.36
C ALA A 48 25.82 -16.30 15.04
N ASN A 49 27.01 -16.24 14.45
CA ASN A 49 27.30 -16.97 13.22
C ASN A 49 27.68 -18.42 13.60
N ILE A 50 27.00 -19.42 13.03
CA ILE A 50 27.22 -20.85 13.35
C ILE A 50 28.67 -21.28 13.01
N MET A 51 29.34 -20.57 12.11
CA MET A 51 30.71 -20.83 11.65
C MET A 51 31.80 -19.95 12.32
N GLY A 52 31.57 -19.45 13.55
CA GLY A 52 32.64 -18.95 14.43
C GLY A 52 33.27 -17.59 14.09
N THR A 53 32.84 -16.90 13.03
CA THR A 53 33.39 -15.59 12.64
C THR A 53 32.37 -14.47 12.88
N GLY A 54 32.41 -13.93 14.11
CA GLY A 54 31.79 -12.66 14.48
C GLY A 54 30.27 -12.69 14.64
N SER A 55 29.77 -11.84 15.53
CA SER A 55 28.34 -11.56 15.65
C SER A 55 27.93 -10.51 14.62
N LYS A 56 26.83 -10.76 13.90
CA LYS A 56 26.29 -9.81 12.91
C LYS A 56 25.06 -9.11 13.48
N VAL A 57 25.08 -7.79 13.50
CA VAL A 57 23.92 -6.97 13.92
C VAL A 57 22.91 -6.90 12.78
N GLN A 58 21.67 -7.27 13.09
CA GLN A 58 20.52 -7.13 12.22
C GLN A 58 19.43 -6.30 12.93
N TYR A 59 18.45 -5.82 12.17
CA TYR A 59 17.35 -5.01 12.68
C TYR A 59 16.05 -5.74 12.39
N GLN A 60 15.36 -6.12 13.45
CA GLN A 60 14.07 -6.80 13.40
C GLN A 60 12.95 -5.74 13.48
N VAL A 61 12.10 -5.69 12.47
CA VAL A 61 10.82 -4.98 12.53
C VAL A 61 9.79 -5.97 13.06
N VAL A 62 9.13 -5.64 14.15
CA VAL A 62 7.93 -6.31 14.63
C VAL A 62 6.74 -5.46 14.20
N ALA A 63 5.86 -6.04 13.41
CA ALA A 63 4.68 -5.40 12.87
C ALA A 63 3.44 -6.05 13.49
N SER A 64 2.50 -5.22 13.93
CA SER A 64 1.23 -5.66 14.51
C SER A 64 0.10 -4.93 13.81
N TYR A 65 -0.82 -5.67 13.20
CA TYR A 65 -2.00 -5.12 12.54
C TYR A 65 -3.25 -5.48 13.35
N THR A 66 -3.98 -4.46 13.79
CA THR A 66 -5.23 -4.62 14.54
C THR A 66 -6.40 -4.09 13.69
N PRO A 67 -7.12 -4.94 12.96
CA PRO A 67 -8.22 -4.47 12.13
C PRO A 67 -9.32 -3.82 13.00
N PRO A 68 -9.91 -2.70 12.57
CA PRO A 68 -10.85 -1.91 13.39
C PRO A 68 -12.14 -2.65 13.76
N LEU A 69 -12.53 -3.68 13.01
CA LEU A 69 -13.78 -4.43 13.21
C LEU A 69 -13.55 -5.88 13.67
N SER A 70 -12.29 -6.26 13.90
CA SER A 70 -11.93 -7.65 14.23
C SER A 70 -12.14 -7.94 15.70
N LYS A 71 -12.88 -9.01 16.01
CA LYS A 71 -12.91 -9.60 17.36
C LYS A 71 -11.72 -10.54 17.57
N GLU A 72 -11.18 -11.05 16.48
CA GLU A 72 -9.94 -11.80 16.42
C GLU A 72 -8.76 -10.85 16.69
N GLY A 73 -7.84 -11.26 17.56
CA GLY A 73 -6.73 -10.43 18.03
C GLY A 73 -5.78 -9.94 16.93
N ALA A 74 -4.83 -9.09 17.31
CA ALA A 74 -3.88 -8.49 16.37
C ALA A 74 -3.04 -9.54 15.62
N ILE A 75 -2.85 -9.33 14.32
CA ILE A 75 -1.93 -10.13 13.50
C ILE A 75 -0.52 -9.57 13.71
N VAL A 76 0.37 -10.38 14.28
CA VAL A 76 1.74 -9.98 14.57
C VAL A 76 2.72 -10.78 13.71
N TRP A 77 3.66 -10.10 13.08
CA TRP A 77 4.77 -10.72 12.37
C TRP A 77 6.08 -9.98 12.62
N SER A 78 7.18 -10.61 12.25
CA SER A 78 8.46 -9.93 12.27
C SER A 78 9.31 -10.23 11.04
N ILE A 79 10.09 -9.25 10.63
CA ILE A 79 11.08 -9.36 9.58
C ILE A 79 12.43 -8.94 10.14
N THR A 80 13.47 -9.74 9.88
CA THR A 80 14.83 -9.39 10.32
C THR A 80 15.67 -9.10 9.09
N LYS A 81 16.30 -7.93 9.04
CA LYS A 81 17.11 -7.50 7.89
C LYS A 81 18.43 -6.86 8.34
N PRO A 82 19.54 -7.07 7.61
CA PRO A 82 20.79 -6.37 7.86
C PRO A 82 20.67 -4.88 7.48
N PHE A 83 21.56 -4.03 8.00
CA PHE A 83 21.54 -2.59 7.72
C PHE A 83 21.57 -2.25 6.23
N ASP A 84 22.29 -3.04 5.43
CA ASP A 84 22.38 -2.82 3.98
C ASP A 84 21.03 -2.97 3.26
N ALA A 85 20.10 -3.77 3.80
CA ALA A 85 18.74 -3.86 3.25
C ALA A 85 18.00 -2.51 3.40
N TYR A 86 18.14 -1.84 4.55
CA TYR A 86 17.57 -0.51 4.76
C TYR A 86 18.21 0.54 3.85
N ARG A 87 19.51 0.42 3.55
CA ARG A 87 20.18 1.31 2.59
C ARG A 87 19.63 1.14 1.16
N ARG A 88 19.37 -0.10 0.74
CA ARG A 88 18.73 -0.39 -0.55
C ARG A 88 17.30 0.15 -0.57
N PHE A 89 16.54 -0.07 0.49
CA PHE A 89 15.18 0.45 0.66
C PHE A 89 15.14 1.97 0.54
N ARG A 90 16.03 2.69 1.25
CA ARG A 90 16.18 4.15 1.11
C ARG A 90 16.45 4.56 -0.34
N LYS A 91 17.34 3.85 -1.04
CA LYS A 91 17.64 4.15 -2.46
C LYS A 91 16.42 3.91 -3.35
N GLN A 92 15.61 2.89 -3.08
CA GLN A 92 14.34 2.65 -3.79
C GLN A 92 13.34 3.78 -3.54
N LEU A 93 13.10 4.14 -2.28
CA LEU A 93 12.20 5.23 -1.91
C LEU A 93 12.58 6.56 -2.57
N LEU A 94 13.86 6.95 -2.49
CA LEU A 94 14.33 8.19 -3.12
C LEU A 94 14.22 8.18 -4.64
N ARG A 95 14.29 7.00 -5.28
CA ARG A 95 14.03 6.88 -6.72
C ARG A 95 12.56 7.02 -7.03
N LYS A 96 11.67 6.35 -6.27
CA LYS A 96 10.22 6.39 -6.48
C LYS A 96 9.63 7.77 -6.21
N LEU A 97 10.10 8.48 -5.17
CA LEU A 97 9.68 9.85 -4.87
C LEU A 97 10.07 10.85 -5.97
N GLN A 98 11.03 10.49 -6.82
CA GLN A 98 11.62 11.30 -7.89
C GLN A 98 12.23 12.63 -7.39
N ARG A 99 13.42 12.97 -7.89
CA ARG A 99 13.99 14.30 -7.62
C ARG A 99 13.16 15.35 -8.35
N GLY A 100 12.51 16.23 -7.60
CA GLY A 100 11.75 17.34 -8.19
C GLY A 100 10.30 17.02 -8.54
N HIS A 101 9.71 15.95 -8.00
CA HIS A 101 8.28 15.72 -8.10
C HIS A 101 7.49 16.92 -7.54
N VAL A 102 6.62 17.50 -8.36
CA VAL A 102 5.77 18.64 -7.99
C VAL A 102 4.35 18.13 -7.80
N CYS A 103 3.89 18.18 -6.55
CA CYS A 103 2.53 17.83 -6.16
C CYS A 103 2.14 18.64 -4.91
N PRO A 104 0.84 18.74 -4.60
CA PRO A 104 0.38 19.34 -3.34
C PRO A 104 0.66 18.46 -2.10
N ALA A 105 1.04 17.20 -2.29
CA ALA A 105 1.38 16.27 -1.21
C ALA A 105 2.81 16.48 -0.66
N GLU A 106 3.13 15.80 0.42
CA GLU A 106 4.40 15.90 1.16
C GLU A 106 5.62 15.30 0.45
N CYS A 107 5.53 14.86 -0.81
CA CYS A 107 6.60 14.12 -1.49
C CYS A 107 7.97 14.81 -1.44
N LYS A 108 8.02 16.14 -1.64
CA LYS A 108 9.26 16.93 -1.56
C LYS A 108 9.86 16.93 -0.15
N TRP A 109 9.00 17.10 0.85
CA TRP A 109 9.40 17.05 2.26
C TRP A 109 9.92 15.65 2.61
N LEU A 110 9.14 14.62 2.29
CA LEU A 110 9.48 13.23 2.58
C LEU A 110 10.79 12.81 1.90
N TYR A 111 11.02 13.22 0.66
CA TYR A 111 12.29 13.03 -0.03
C TYR A 111 13.47 13.60 0.78
N THR A 112 13.31 14.84 1.25
CA THR A 112 14.32 15.54 2.05
C THR A 112 14.56 14.82 3.38
N VAL A 113 13.49 14.37 4.03
CA VAL A 113 13.58 13.65 5.30
C VAL A 113 14.34 12.34 5.14
N ILE A 114 13.95 11.50 4.18
CA ILE A 114 14.62 10.22 3.90
C ILE A 114 16.07 10.44 3.46
N LYS A 115 16.34 11.51 2.71
CA LYS A 115 17.71 11.83 2.28
C LYS A 115 18.57 12.29 3.45
N ASN A 116 18.07 13.09 4.37
CA ASN A 116 18.92 13.77 5.36
C ASN A 116 18.97 13.06 6.72
N HIS A 117 17.90 12.38 7.13
CA HIS A 117 17.80 11.74 8.45
C HIS A 117 18.11 10.25 8.46
N PHE A 118 18.34 9.63 7.29
CA PHE A 118 18.74 8.23 7.25
C PHE A 118 20.12 8.04 7.90
N PRO A 119 20.30 7.05 8.79
CA PRO A 119 21.56 6.83 9.49
C PRO A 119 22.71 6.58 8.51
N LYS A 120 23.84 7.24 8.73
CA LYS A 120 25.01 7.11 7.85
C LYS A 120 25.69 5.76 8.06
N PRO A 121 26.30 5.18 7.00
CA PRO A 121 27.21 4.06 7.19
C PRO A 121 28.41 4.53 8.01
N ASN A 122 28.88 3.67 8.91
CA ASN A 122 30.14 3.94 9.61
C ASN A 122 31.29 3.66 8.64
N LEU A 123 32.33 4.50 8.70
CA LEU A 123 33.57 4.27 7.93
C LEU A 123 34.39 3.10 8.50
N LEU A 124 34.17 2.78 9.78
CA LEU A 124 34.79 1.65 10.47
C LEU A 124 33.71 0.65 10.92
N PRO A 125 33.96 -0.66 10.84
CA PRO A 125 33.01 -1.72 11.19
C PRO A 125 32.79 -1.88 12.71
N ILE A 126 32.97 -0.82 13.49
CA ILE A 126 32.76 -0.84 14.93
C ILE A 126 31.26 -0.70 15.19
N ASN A 127 30.64 -1.80 15.63
CA ASN A 127 29.24 -1.84 16.06
C ASN A 127 29.17 -1.78 17.59
N THR A 128 29.46 -0.61 18.17
CA THR A 128 29.21 -0.42 19.61
C THR A 128 27.70 -0.42 19.88
N SER A 129 27.30 -0.85 21.09
CA SER A 129 25.89 -0.85 21.51
C SER A 129 25.20 0.50 21.24
N ARG A 130 25.86 1.61 21.60
CA ARG A 130 25.38 2.97 21.35
C ARG A 130 25.11 3.28 19.87
N VAL A 131 26.00 2.85 18.99
CA VAL A 131 25.86 3.08 17.54
C VAL A 131 24.73 2.24 16.96
N VAL A 132 24.60 1.00 17.41
CA VAL A 132 23.52 0.09 17.04
C VAL A 132 22.16 0.66 17.47
N GLU A 133 22.06 1.11 18.72
CA GLU A 133 20.83 1.69 19.27
C GLU A 133 20.44 2.99 18.56
N THR A 134 21.38 3.92 18.38
CA THR A 134 21.15 5.19 17.66
C THR A 134 20.63 4.91 16.25
N ARG A 135 21.24 3.92 15.57
CA ARG A 135 20.82 3.51 14.23
C ARG A 135 19.43 2.89 14.27
N CYS A 136 19.13 2.03 15.24
CA CYS A 136 17.81 1.43 15.44
C CYS A 136 16.73 2.51 15.61
N GLN A 137 16.95 3.49 16.49
CA GLN A 137 16.02 4.59 16.69
C GLN A 137 15.80 5.42 15.42
N ALA A 138 16.87 5.72 14.66
CA ALA A 138 16.75 6.46 13.41
C ALA A 138 15.94 5.70 12.34
N LEU A 139 16.15 4.38 12.22
CA LEU A 139 15.38 3.53 11.32
C LEU A 139 13.91 3.43 11.73
N ALA A 140 13.63 3.28 13.04
CA ALA A 140 12.26 3.27 13.56
C ALA A 140 11.51 4.55 13.19
N ARG A 141 12.12 5.71 13.46
CA ARG A 141 11.56 7.03 13.10
C ARG A 141 11.30 7.16 11.61
N LEU A 142 12.20 6.66 10.78
CA LEU A 142 12.03 6.69 9.32
C LEU A 142 10.81 5.90 8.88
N LEU A 143 10.64 4.67 9.40
CA LEU A 143 9.50 3.81 9.07
C LEU A 143 8.17 4.42 9.54
N GLN A 144 8.15 4.95 10.76
CA GLN A 144 6.97 5.64 11.30
C GLN A 144 6.63 6.90 10.51
N THR A 145 7.64 7.67 10.09
CA THR A 145 7.42 8.86 9.25
C THR A 145 6.86 8.50 7.88
N LEU A 146 7.40 7.45 7.25
CA LEU A 146 6.88 6.92 5.99
C LEU A 146 5.42 6.51 6.12
N GLN A 147 5.11 5.72 7.16
CA GLN A 147 3.75 5.28 7.46
C GLN A 147 2.82 6.49 7.65
N ALA A 148 3.21 7.46 8.49
CA ALA A 148 2.44 8.67 8.75
C ALA A 148 2.13 9.46 7.48
N SER A 149 3.11 9.62 6.57
CA SER A 149 2.87 10.26 5.28
C SER A 149 1.95 9.44 4.38
N LEU A 150 2.02 8.10 4.41
CA LEU A 150 1.17 7.23 3.60
C LEU A 150 -0.29 7.23 4.07
N VAL A 151 -0.55 7.36 5.38
CA VAL A 151 -1.90 7.46 5.95
C VAL A 151 -2.42 8.90 6.05
N ASN A 152 -1.59 9.89 5.72
CA ASN A 152 -2.03 11.28 5.71
C ASN A 152 -3.03 11.49 4.57
N ARG A 153 -4.27 11.82 4.92
CA ARG A 153 -5.37 12.02 3.96
C ARG A 153 -5.08 13.15 2.95
N GLY A 154 -4.29 14.15 3.34
CA GLY A 154 -3.84 15.22 2.43
C GLY A 154 -2.90 14.74 1.32
N ASN A 155 -2.30 13.56 1.46
CA ASN A 155 -1.38 13.00 0.47
C ASN A 155 -2.06 12.04 -0.52
N GLN A 156 -3.33 11.69 -0.32
CA GLN A 156 -4.01 10.64 -1.10
C GLN A 156 -4.23 11.01 -2.57
N GLY A 157 -4.18 12.31 -2.90
CA GLY A 157 -4.20 12.77 -4.28
C GLY A 157 -2.92 12.49 -5.08
N CYS A 158 -1.83 12.06 -4.42
CA CYS A 158 -0.55 11.82 -5.09
C CYS A 158 -0.34 10.33 -5.41
N LYS A 159 -0.46 9.96 -6.69
CA LYS A 159 -0.22 8.58 -7.17
C LYS A 159 1.18 8.06 -6.87
N VAL A 160 2.19 8.94 -6.88
CA VAL A 160 3.57 8.55 -6.53
C VAL A 160 3.63 8.03 -5.09
N LEU A 161 2.99 8.75 -4.16
CA LEU A 161 2.99 8.34 -2.76
C LEU A 161 2.12 7.10 -2.53
N VAL A 162 0.86 7.15 -2.96
CA VAL A 162 -0.16 6.12 -2.68
C VAL A 162 0.13 4.79 -3.38
N HIS A 163 0.71 4.80 -4.58
CA HIS A 163 1.07 3.56 -5.27
C HIS A 163 2.55 3.22 -5.12
N SER A 164 3.43 4.08 -5.64
CA SER A 164 4.84 3.70 -5.79
C SER A 164 5.58 3.62 -4.47
N VAL A 165 5.38 4.59 -3.57
CA VAL A 165 6.03 4.60 -2.25
C VAL A 165 5.37 3.58 -1.34
N CYS A 166 4.03 3.50 -1.35
CA CYS A 166 3.29 2.49 -0.59
C CYS A 166 3.76 1.07 -0.95
N GLN A 167 3.81 0.72 -2.23
CA GLN A 167 4.25 -0.59 -2.69
C GLN A 167 5.67 -0.96 -2.20
N GLU A 168 6.63 -0.03 -2.26
CA GLU A 168 7.98 -0.29 -1.74
C GLU A 168 7.96 -0.49 -0.22
N PHE A 169 7.17 0.31 0.51
CA PHE A 169 7.04 0.21 1.96
C PHE A 169 6.41 -1.13 2.36
N THR A 170 5.29 -1.51 1.76
CA THR A 170 4.59 -2.76 2.07
C THR A 170 5.45 -3.98 1.72
N SER A 171 6.09 -3.98 0.53
CA SER A 171 7.03 -5.04 0.14
C SER A 171 8.19 -5.17 1.13
N PHE A 172 8.69 -4.05 1.64
CA PHE A 172 9.76 -4.07 2.63
C PHE A 172 9.30 -4.69 3.96
N ILE A 173 8.10 -4.32 4.44
CA ILE A 173 7.54 -4.71 5.75
C ILE A 173 7.03 -6.15 5.77
N PHE A 174 6.48 -6.66 4.67
CA PHE A 174 6.07 -8.06 4.57
C PHE A 174 7.25 -9.00 4.26
N GLY A 175 8.32 -8.48 3.67
CA GLY A 175 9.47 -9.27 3.30
C GLY A 175 9.10 -10.35 2.29
N GLU A 176 9.49 -11.59 2.57
CA GLU A 176 9.24 -12.76 1.71
C GLU A 176 8.00 -13.55 2.14
N ASN A 177 7.16 -13.02 3.03
CA ASN A 177 5.98 -13.73 3.50
C ASN A 177 4.73 -13.35 2.68
N PRO A 178 4.30 -14.20 1.71
CA PRO A 178 3.19 -13.87 0.82
C PRO A 178 1.82 -13.92 1.50
N LYS A 179 1.70 -14.57 2.67
CA LYS A 179 0.41 -14.84 3.31
C LYS A 179 -0.13 -13.66 4.12
N ILE A 180 0.75 -12.79 4.61
CA ILE A 180 0.37 -11.66 5.47
C ILE A 180 -0.29 -10.52 4.68
N PRO A 181 0.19 -10.12 3.48
CA PRO A 181 -0.50 -9.14 2.64
C PRO A 181 -1.93 -9.56 2.32
N GLU A 182 -2.16 -10.83 2.02
CA GLU A 182 -3.48 -11.38 1.69
C GLU A 182 -4.43 -11.29 2.89
N MET A 183 -3.98 -11.69 4.09
CA MET A 183 -4.79 -11.57 5.30
C MET A 183 -5.05 -10.11 5.71
N ALA A 184 -4.04 -9.23 5.63
CA ALA A 184 -4.20 -7.82 5.98
C ALA A 184 -5.16 -7.09 5.02
N MET A 185 -5.07 -7.36 3.72
CA MET A 185 -5.98 -6.77 2.72
C MET A 185 -7.39 -7.37 2.80
N ALA A 186 -7.52 -8.69 2.97
CA ALA A 186 -8.82 -9.34 3.18
C ALA A 186 -9.57 -8.78 4.40
N LEU A 187 -8.85 -8.49 5.49
CA LEU A 187 -9.44 -7.91 6.71
C LEU A 187 -9.66 -6.40 6.62
N SER A 188 -9.02 -5.71 5.68
CA SER A 188 -9.27 -4.29 5.40
C SER A 188 -10.49 -4.08 4.49
N GLY A 189 -10.86 -5.09 3.69
CA GLY A 189 -11.89 -5.01 2.65
C GLY A 189 -13.33 -5.27 3.09
N CYS A 190 -13.62 -5.48 4.39
CA CYS A 190 -14.99 -5.68 4.88
C CYS A 190 -15.75 -4.35 5.04
N SER A 191 -15.91 -3.62 3.95
CA SER A 191 -17.02 -2.69 3.72
C SER A 191 -17.28 -2.62 2.23
N SER A 192 -18.09 -3.56 1.73
CA SER A 192 -18.79 -3.40 0.47
C SER A 192 -20.14 -4.06 0.66
N ASP A 193 -21.12 -3.18 0.87
CA ASP A 193 -22.53 -3.48 0.92
C ASP A 193 -22.93 -4.35 -0.28
N GLN A 194 -23.22 -5.62 -0.02
CA GLN A 194 -24.16 -6.35 -0.88
C GLN A 194 -25.57 -5.95 -0.44
N SER A 195 -25.88 -4.66 -0.61
CA SER A 195 -27.25 -4.15 -0.66
C SER A 195 -27.86 -4.66 -1.98
N THR A 196 -28.24 -5.93 -2.03
CA THR A 196 -29.23 -6.41 -3.00
C THR A 196 -30.60 -6.12 -2.42
N ARG A 197 -31.00 -4.84 -2.51
CA ARG A 197 -32.37 -4.41 -2.27
C ARG A 197 -33.11 -4.49 -3.60
N ASP A 198 -34.03 -5.46 -3.65
CA ASP A 198 -35.26 -5.52 -4.43
C ASP A 198 -35.22 -5.24 -5.94
N SER A 199 -35.48 -6.29 -6.73
CA SER A 199 -36.82 -6.50 -7.35
C SER A 199 -36.70 -7.37 -8.60
N SER A 200 -37.45 -8.47 -8.64
CA SER A 200 -38.37 -8.82 -9.72
C SER A 200 -39.11 -10.10 -9.33
N ALA A 201 -40.38 -9.96 -8.97
CA ALA A 201 -41.31 -11.07 -8.84
C ALA A 201 -41.58 -11.67 -10.24
N SER A 202 -41.25 -12.93 -10.45
CA SER A 202 -41.65 -13.68 -11.63
C SER A 202 -42.93 -14.48 -11.33
N PHE A 203 -43.99 -14.05 -12.00
CA PHE A 203 -45.32 -14.63 -12.11
C PHE A 203 -45.27 -16.02 -12.77
N ALA A 204 -46.10 -16.94 -12.28
CA ALA A 204 -46.27 -18.29 -12.80
C ALA A 204 -47.50 -18.39 -13.73
N SER A 205 -47.32 -19.03 -14.90
CA SER A 205 -48.31 -19.75 -15.76
C SER A 205 -47.65 -19.93 -17.13
N GLY A 206 -47.56 -21.08 -17.80
CA GLY A 206 -48.35 -22.32 -17.75
C GLY A 206 -49.11 -22.46 -19.09
N SER A 207 -48.62 -23.30 -20.02
CA SER A 207 -49.42 -24.15 -20.94
C SER A 207 -48.50 -24.82 -21.98
N ASP A 208 -48.65 -26.14 -22.08
CA ASP A 208 -48.19 -27.03 -23.16
C ASP A 208 -48.91 -26.73 -24.48
N ASP A 209 -48.29 -27.11 -25.61
CA ASP A 209 -48.90 -28.01 -26.63
C ASP A 209 -47.91 -28.32 -27.78
N ASP A 210 -47.92 -29.59 -28.20
CA ASP A 210 -47.10 -30.28 -29.20
C ASP A 210 -47.49 -29.94 -30.66
N ASP A 211 -46.59 -30.20 -31.65
CA ASP A 211 -46.89 -31.04 -32.85
C ASP A 211 -45.85 -30.99 -34.01
N TYR A 212 -45.36 -32.19 -34.34
CA TYR A 212 -45.20 -32.86 -35.65
C TYR A 212 -44.33 -32.36 -36.85
N TYR A 213 -43.32 -33.22 -37.13
CA TYR A 213 -42.90 -33.89 -38.39
C TYR A 213 -41.84 -33.36 -39.39
N GLU A 214 -41.24 -34.39 -39.96
CA GLU A 214 -39.93 -34.61 -40.58
C GLU A 214 -39.91 -34.36 -42.10
N GLY A 215 -38.74 -34.03 -42.67
CA GLY A 215 -38.56 -33.89 -44.12
C GLY A 215 -37.08 -33.87 -44.55
N ILE A 216 -36.64 -35.03 -45.04
CA ILE A 216 -35.29 -35.44 -45.45
C ILE A 216 -34.81 -34.72 -46.74
N SER A 217 -33.52 -34.36 -46.86
CA SER A 217 -32.57 -34.93 -47.86
C SER A 217 -31.29 -34.11 -48.10
N SER A 218 -30.16 -34.78 -47.87
CA SER A 218 -28.93 -34.90 -48.67
C SER A 218 -28.34 -33.70 -49.43
N GLY A 219 -27.06 -33.43 -49.18
CA GLY A 219 -26.20 -32.65 -50.07
C GLY A 219 -24.78 -32.51 -49.54
N ASP A 220 -23.85 -33.24 -50.16
CA ASP A 220 -22.40 -33.26 -49.92
C ASP A 220 -21.72 -31.88 -49.85
N SER A 221 -20.60 -31.78 -49.11
CA SER A 221 -19.28 -31.44 -49.69
C SER A 221 -18.19 -31.26 -48.63
N PHE A 222 -17.12 -32.04 -48.79
CA PHE A 222 -15.82 -31.92 -48.13
C PHE A 222 -15.13 -30.59 -48.47
N GLY A 223 -14.42 -30.00 -47.50
CA GLY A 223 -13.55 -28.84 -47.76
C GLY A 223 -12.65 -28.39 -46.61
N ARG A 224 -11.46 -29.00 -46.51
CA ARG A 224 -10.14 -28.37 -46.25
C ARG A 224 -9.96 -27.44 -45.03
N THR A 225 -9.27 -27.92 -43.97
CA THR A 225 -7.82 -27.69 -43.65
C THR A 225 -7.40 -26.26 -43.33
N GLY A 226 -6.81 -26.07 -42.13
CA GLY A 226 -6.03 -24.88 -41.79
C GLY A 226 -5.44 -24.85 -40.38
N ARG A 227 -4.55 -25.80 -40.03
CA ARG A 227 -3.62 -25.69 -38.88
C ARG A 227 -2.56 -24.63 -39.18
N GLY A 228 -2.29 -23.74 -38.25
CA GLY A 228 -1.11 -22.86 -38.25
C GLY A 228 -0.41 -22.87 -36.89
N TYR A 229 0.66 -23.66 -36.79
CA TYR A 229 1.69 -23.62 -35.75
C TYR A 229 3.00 -23.21 -36.44
N CYS A 230 3.69 -22.17 -35.94
CA CYS A 230 5.13 -21.92 -36.13
C CYS A 230 5.59 -21.14 -34.87
N LYS A 231 6.21 -21.75 -33.87
CA LYS A 231 7.59 -22.29 -33.75
C LYS A 231 8.65 -21.19 -33.65
N SER A 232 9.33 -21.26 -32.51
CA SER A 232 10.50 -20.54 -32.04
C SER A 232 11.72 -20.76 -32.93
N GLU A 233 12.57 -19.74 -33.02
CA GLU A 233 13.98 -19.90 -33.39
C GLU A 233 14.87 -19.01 -32.52
N SER A 234 16.03 -19.59 -32.23
CA SER A 234 17.05 -19.21 -31.28
C SER A 234 18.37 -19.01 -32.03
N GLY A 235 19.22 -18.13 -31.52
CA GLY A 235 20.67 -18.17 -31.73
C GLY A 235 21.21 -17.12 -32.70
N GLN A 236 21.93 -16.14 -32.16
CA GLN A 236 23.39 -16.15 -32.11
C GLN A 236 23.87 -15.27 -30.96
#